data_AF-A0A0M6WQW1-F1
#
_entry.id   AF-A0A0M6WQW1-F1
#
_cell.length_a   1.000
_cell.length_b   1.000
_cell.length_c   1.000
_cell.angle_alpha   90.00
_cell.angle_beta   90.00
_cell.angle_gamma   90.00
#
_symmetry.space_group_name_H-M   'P 1'
#
loop_
_entity.id
_entity.type
_entity.pdbx_description
1 polymer ?
#
loop_
_entity_poly.entity_id
_entity_poly.type
_entity_poly.pdbx_seq_one_letter_code
_entity_poly.pdbx_strand_id
1 'polypeptide(L)'
;MDLCWSYEKCSPNRYRLVLIDNVIGCGHTLRAVWVPGYESRRLIDILQAAWYLNSGGKIRNGLADHTVLILDQIAEYRKES
;
A
#
# COMPACT_ATOMS: atom_id res chain seq x y z
N MET A 1 -15.71 -3.78 -2.61
CA MET A 1 -15.02 -2.82 -1.75
C MET A 1 -13.96 -2.15 -2.60
N ASP A 2 -14.00 -0.83 -2.73
CA ASP A 2 -12.92 -0.09 -3.40
C ASP A 2 -11.80 0.11 -2.38
N LEU A 3 -10.90 -0.86 -2.31
CA LEU A 3 -9.71 -0.81 -1.47
C LEU A 3 -8.60 -0.09 -2.26
N CYS A 4 -8.02 0.96 -1.67
CA CYS A 4 -6.95 1.73 -2.31
C CYS A 4 -5.68 1.71 -1.44
N TRP A 5 -4.57 1.27 -2.01
CA TRP A 5 -3.26 1.34 -1.39
C TRP A 5 -2.74 2.77 -1.40
N SER A 6 -2.27 3.24 -0.26
CA SER A 6 -1.68 4.55 -0.07
C SER A 6 -0.53 4.46 0.92
N TYR A 7 -0.04 5.60 1.39
CA TYR A 7 1.02 5.68 2.37
C TYR A 7 0.74 6.74 3.43
N GLU A 8 1.38 6.58 4.58
CA GLU A 8 1.42 7.62 5.61
C GLU A 8 2.86 7.90 6.03
N LYS A 9 3.13 9.16 6.41
CA LYS A 9 4.42 9.58 6.93
C LYS A 9 4.43 9.39 8.44
N CYS A 10 5.26 8.46 8.91
CA CYS A 10 5.34 8.09 10.33
C CYS A 10 6.36 8.90 11.12
N SER A 11 7.46 9.26 10.46
CA SER A 11 8.54 10.05 11.04
C SER A 11 9.23 10.86 9.95
N PRO A 12 10.16 11.78 10.29
CA PRO A 12 11.05 12.35 9.30
C PRO A 12 11.72 11.21 8.51
N ASN A 13 11.57 11.24 7.19
CA ASN A 13 12.11 10.23 6.27
C ASN A 13 11.70 8.78 6.59
N ARG A 14 10.45 8.53 7.01
CA ARG A 14 9.87 7.18 7.04
C ARG A 14 8.42 7.22 6.61
N TYR A 15 8.12 6.37 5.64
CA TYR A 15 6.80 6.17 5.08
C TYR A 15 6.45 4.69 5.17
N ARG A 16 5.18 4.39 5.45
CA ARG A 16 4.66 3.03 5.48
C ARG A 16 3.40 2.91 4.64
N LEU A 17 3.09 1.70 4.19
CA LEU A 17 1.86 1.43 3.45
C LEU A 17 0.64 1.46 4.35
N VAL A 18 -0.44 2.02 3.82
CA VAL A 18 -1.78 1.97 4.40
C VAL A 18 -2.77 1.55 3.33
N LEU A 19 -3.82 0.86 3.75
CA LEU A 19 -4.95 0.53 2.92
C LEU A 19 -6.10 1.46 3.30
N ILE A 20 -6.65 2.16 2.33
CA ILE A 20 -7.86 2.97 2.51
C ILE A 20 -9.04 2.07 2.17
N ASP A 21 -9.86 1.83 3.19
CA ASP A 21 -11.13 1.13 3.07
C ASP A 21 -12.28 2.12 2.96
N ASN A 22 -13.04 1.98 1.87
CA ASN A 22 -14.31 2.68 1.67
C ASN A 22 -15.40 1.91 2.44
N VAL A 23 -15.61 2.27 3.70
CA VAL A 23 -16.73 1.73 4.48
C VAL A 23 -18.03 2.34 3.92
N ILE A 24 -18.75 1.56 3.10
CA ILE A 24 -20.07 1.96 2.58
C ILE A 24 -21.10 1.76 3.70
N GLY A 25 -21.34 2.81 4.50
CA GLY A 25 -22.34 2.91 5.57
C GLY A 25 -22.67 4.38 5.86
N CYS A 26 -23.72 4.66 6.65
CA CYS A 26 -24.46 5.94 6.90
C CYS A 26 -23.67 7.23 7.25
N GLY A 27 -22.59 7.50 6.55
CA GLY A 27 -21.63 8.59 6.74
C GLY A 27 -20.32 8.15 6.12
N HIS A 28 -20.11 8.46 4.84
CA HIS A 28 -18.95 8.03 4.05
C HIS A 28 -17.65 8.35 4.81
N THR A 29 -17.10 7.36 5.50
CA THR A 29 -15.91 7.53 6.33
C THR A 29 -14.82 6.65 5.76
N LEU A 30 -13.81 7.31 5.19
CA LEU A 30 -12.58 6.65 4.74
C LEU A 30 -11.82 6.17 5.98
N ARG A 31 -11.51 4.88 6.04
CA ARG A 31 -10.66 4.35 7.11
C ARG A 31 -9.30 3.96 6.53
N ALA A 32 -8.26 4.63 6.97
CA ALA A 32 -6.89 4.19 6.71
C ALA A 32 -6.51 3.08 7.71
N VAL A 33 -6.08 1.94 7.19
CA VAL A 33 -5.63 0.79 7.97
C VAL A 33 -4.16 0.56 7.67
N TRP A 34 -3.33 0.55 8.71
CA TRP A 34 -1.92 0.22 8.56
C TRP A 34 -1.74 -1.21 8.05
N VAL A 35 -0.83 -1.39 7.10
CA VAL A 35 -0.42 -2.71 6.62
C VAL A 35 1.06 -2.94 6.95
N PRO A 36 1.37 -3.90 7.84
CA PRO A 36 2.76 -4.26 8.10
C PRO A 36 3.40 -4.90 6.86
N GLY A 37 4.72 -4.75 6.73
CA GLY A 37 5.51 -5.51 5.75
C GLY A 37 6.32 -4.68 4.77
N TYR A 38 5.99 -3.40 4.55
CA TYR A 38 6.80 -2.53 3.70
C TYR A 38 6.83 -1.08 4.19
N GLU A 39 8.05 -0.59 4.43
CA GLU A 39 8.35 0.79 4.77
C GLU A 39 9.53 1.29 3.95
N SER A 40 9.55 2.57 3.60
CA SER A 40 10.71 3.20 2.98
C SER A 40 11.06 4.52 3.62
N ARG A 41 12.33 4.88 3.53
CA ARG A 41 12.82 6.21 3.89
C ARG A 41 12.64 7.24 2.78
N ARG A 42 12.39 6.79 1.56
CA ARG A 42 12.25 7.64 0.37
C ARG A 42 10.78 7.67 -0.04
N LEU A 43 10.27 8.86 -0.29
CA LEU A 43 8.89 9.06 -0.75
C LEU A 43 8.64 8.36 -2.10
N ILE A 44 9.62 8.36 -2.99
CA ILE A 44 9.46 7.76 -4.31
C ILE A 44 9.24 6.24 -4.24
N ASP A 45 9.97 5.54 -3.37
CA ASP A 45 9.85 4.09 -3.26
C ASP A 45 8.45 3.70 -2.73
N ILE A 46 7.92 4.44 -1.74
CA ILE A 46 6.58 4.15 -1.20
C ILE A 46 5.46 4.48 -2.19
N LEU A 47 5.64 5.54 -3.00
CA LEU A 47 4.71 5.88 -4.09
C LEU A 47 4.69 4.79 -5.16
N GLN A 48 5.86 4.32 -5.57
CA GLN A 48 5.98 3.24 -6.55
C GLN A 48 5.35 1.94 -6.03
N ALA A 49 5.55 1.61 -4.75
CA ALA A 49 4.93 0.46 -4.11
C ALA A 49 3.39 0.57 -4.09
N ALA A 50 2.85 1.72 -3.70
CA ALA A 50 1.40 1.94 -3.69
C ALA A 50 0.80 1.85 -5.11
N TRP A 51 1.46 2.43 -6.12
CA TRP A 51 1.03 2.32 -7.52
C TRP A 51 1.09 0.88 -8.04
N TYR A 52 2.15 0.15 -7.73
CA TYR A 52 2.29 -1.26 -8.09
C TYR A 52 1.10 -2.07 -7.57
N LEU A 53 0.80 -1.95 -6.28
CA LEU A 53 -0.31 -2.64 -5.62
C LEU A 53 -1.67 -2.23 -6.20
N ASN A 54 -1.93 -0.93 -6.38
CA ASN A 54 -3.18 -0.44 -6.96
C ASN A 54 -3.38 -0.88 -8.42
N SER A 55 -2.28 -1.08 -9.17
CA SER A 55 -2.35 -1.56 -10.55
C SER A 55 -2.54 -3.08 -10.67
N GLY A 56 -2.56 -3.81 -9.55
CA GLY A 56 -2.53 -5.27 -9.55
C GLY A 56 -1.23 -5.83 -10.13
N GLY A 57 -0.11 -5.16 -9.85
CA GLY A 57 1.23 -5.57 -10.26
C GLY A 57 1.66 -5.17 -11.68
N LYS A 58 0.83 -4.42 -12.41
CA LYS A 58 1.09 -4.02 -13.79
C LYS A 58 2.11 -2.88 -13.93
N ILE A 59 2.16 -1.96 -12.97
CA ILE A 59 3.04 -0.78 -12.99
C ILE A 59 4.26 -1.04 -12.11
N ARG A 60 5.35 -1.53 -12.73
CA ARG A 60 6.60 -1.88 -12.06
C ARG A 60 7.71 -0.85 -12.35
N ASN A 61 7.46 0.40 -11.98
CA ASN A 61 8.37 1.52 -12.26
C ASN A 61 9.68 1.43 -11.45
N GLY A 62 10.64 0.63 -11.91
CA GLY A 62 11.96 0.52 -11.28
C GLY A 62 11.99 -0.18 -9.93
N LEU A 63 10.93 -0.91 -9.57
CA LEU A 63 10.90 -1.73 -8.36
C LEU A 63 11.82 -2.94 -8.52
N ALA A 64 12.76 -3.10 -7.59
CA ALA A 64 13.63 -4.26 -7.51
C ALA A 64 12.82 -5.55 -7.30
N ASP A 65 13.33 -6.68 -7.80
CA ASP A 65 12.63 -7.99 -7.72
C ASP A 65 12.26 -8.36 -6.28
N HIS A 66 13.17 -8.16 -5.33
CA HIS A 66 12.91 -8.43 -3.92
C HIS A 66 11.76 -7.58 -3.36
N THR A 67 11.64 -6.32 -3.79
CA THR A 67 10.54 -5.44 -3.38
C THR A 67 9.22 -5.94 -3.93
N VAL A 68 9.19 -6.37 -5.19
CA VAL A 68 7.99 -6.93 -5.82
C VAL A 68 7.51 -8.16 -5.06
N LEU A 69 8.42 -9.09 -4.73
CA LEU A 69 8.07 -10.29 -3.96
C LEU A 69 7.42 -9.96 -2.61
N ILE A 70 7.93 -8.95 -1.90
CA ILE A 70 7.34 -8.49 -0.63
C ILE A 70 5.94 -7.91 -0.86
N LEU A 71 5.77 -7.08 -1.90
CA LEU A 71 4.48 -6.45 -2.20
C LEU A 71 3.43 -7.48 -2.63
N ASP A 72 3.82 -8.49 -3.41
CA ASP A 72 2.93 -9.60 -3.79
C ASP A 72 2.46 -10.38 -2.56
N GLN A 73 3.37 -10.72 -1.65
CA GLN A 73 3.02 -11.41 -0.40
C GLN A 73 2.06 -10.59 0.48
N ILE A 74 2.27 -9.27 0.56
CA ILE A 74 1.37 -8.35 1.26
C ILE A 74 -0.02 -8.32 0.61
N ALA A 75 -0.08 -8.31 -0.73
CA ALA A 75 -1.33 -8.31 -1.48
C ALA A 75 -2.10 -9.63 -1.32
N GLU A 76 -1.40 -10.77 -1.29
CA GLU A 76 -1.98 -12.10 -1.06
C GLU A 76 -2.58 -12.23 0.34
N TYR A 77 -1.81 -11.88 1.38
CA TYR A 77 -2.28 -11.93 2.77
C TYR A 77 -3.58 -11.13 2.99
N ARG A 78 -3.78 -10.04 2.24
CA ARG A 78 -4.98 -9.21 2.31
C ARG A 78 -6.17 -9.72 1.51
N LYS A 79 -5.98 -10.62 0.53
CA LYS A 79 -7.11 -11.28 -0.14
C LYS A 79 -7.74 -12.36 0.74
N GLU A 80 -6.96 -12.93 1.64
CA GLU A 80 -7.36 -14.02 2.53
C GLU A 80 -7.99 -13.54 3.85
N SER A 81 -7.81 -12.26 4.20
CA SER A 81 -8.35 -11.60 5.41
C SER A 81 -9.68 -10.91 5.14
#